data_AF-A0A1G6M258-F1
#
_entry.id   AF-A0A1G6M258-F1
#
_cell.length_a   1.000
_cell.length_b   1.000
_cell.length_c   1.000
_cell.angle_alpha   90.00
_cell.angle_beta   90.00
_cell.angle_gamma   90.00
#
_symmetry.space_group_name_H-M   'P 1'
#
loop_
_entity.id
_entity.type
_entity.pdbx_description
1 polymer ?
#
loop_
_entity_poly.entity_id
_entity_poly.type
_entity_poly.pdbx_seq_one_letter_code
_entity_poly.pdbx_strand_id
1 'polypeptide(L)'
;MTGTHEPVSGLALDLSAHRNNTACWAPGAAPTDGFDGFGRAFPAPALLPCADELRLPADFGWGAADNVTCEGQALTVDSGTPPAIALHVVGAGTQGVVHETFHLRSGSGDGTDVTVRLGDFLTRGEVPGARCYRQADFLYDIAGRPEPSVKPRLWHAVAVLHRPTPCVGLRLPFNPDLHLFGVWLSPVDDWKEGP
;
A
#
# COMPACT_ATOMS: atom_id res chain seq x y z
N MET A 1 0.35 -23.11 -0.91
CA MET A 1 0.14 -22.29 -2.11
C MET A 1 0.46 -20.85 -1.76
N THR A 2 1.62 -20.38 -2.19
CA THR A 2 1.97 -18.96 -2.23
C THR A 2 0.96 -18.27 -3.15
N GLY A 3 0.29 -17.23 -2.67
CA GLY A 3 -0.61 -16.43 -3.51
C GLY A 3 0.13 -15.99 -4.76
N THR A 4 -0.49 -16.19 -5.93
CA THR A 4 0.03 -15.70 -7.21
C THR A 4 0.04 -14.18 -7.14
N HIS A 5 1.25 -13.63 -7.10
CA HIS A 5 1.49 -12.20 -7.25
C HIS A 5 1.03 -11.79 -8.65
N GLU A 6 -0.04 -11.01 -8.72
CA GLU A 6 -0.44 -10.35 -9.97
C GLU A 6 0.08 -8.91 -9.95
N PRO A 7 0.96 -8.55 -10.90
CA PRO A 7 1.52 -7.21 -10.97
C PRO A 7 0.43 -6.15 -11.05
N VAL A 8 0.63 -5.03 -10.37
CA VAL A 8 -0.22 -3.85 -10.54
C VAL A 8 0.17 -3.14 -11.85
N SER A 9 -0.77 -3.06 -12.78
CA SER A 9 -0.63 -2.21 -13.97
C SER A 9 -0.94 -0.76 -13.59
N GLY A 10 -0.02 0.17 -13.87
CA GLY A 10 -0.24 1.60 -13.66
C GLY A 10 1.03 2.40 -13.35
N LEU A 11 0.88 3.72 -13.27
CA LEU A 11 1.92 4.61 -12.80
C LEU A 11 2.07 4.49 -11.28
N ALA A 12 3.16 3.88 -10.83
CA ALA A 12 3.51 3.82 -9.42
C ALA A 12 3.86 5.22 -8.88
N LEU A 13 3.16 5.64 -7.83
CA LEU A 13 3.46 6.86 -7.09
C LEU A 13 4.61 6.63 -6.13
N ASP A 14 5.51 7.60 -6.01
CA ASP A 14 6.63 7.49 -5.07
C ASP A 14 6.15 7.74 -3.63
N LEU A 15 6.38 6.75 -2.77
CA LEU A 15 6.09 6.81 -1.34
C LEU A 15 7.33 7.11 -0.49
N SER A 16 8.53 7.14 -1.10
CA SER A 16 9.82 7.12 -0.41
C SER A 16 9.92 8.19 0.69
N ALA A 17 9.55 9.43 0.39
CA ALA A 17 9.59 10.56 1.31
C ALA A 17 8.56 10.51 2.46
N HIS A 18 7.61 9.57 2.39
CA HIS A 18 6.51 9.45 3.35
C HIS A 18 6.55 8.15 4.17
N ARG A 19 7.47 7.25 3.86
CA ARG A 19 7.65 6.03 4.66
C ARG A 19 8.07 6.40 6.06
N ASN A 20 7.29 5.95 7.03
CA ASN A 20 7.43 6.32 8.44
C ASN A 20 7.29 5.11 9.38
N ASN A 21 7.17 3.89 8.84
CA ASN A 21 7.06 2.68 9.65
C ASN A 21 7.91 1.53 9.12
N THR A 22 8.30 0.62 10.03
CA THR A 22 9.20 -0.53 9.79
C THR A 22 8.41 -1.83 9.88
N ALA A 23 7.59 -2.08 8.86
CA ALA A 23 6.66 -3.20 8.86
C ALA A 23 7.31 -4.56 8.64
N CYS A 24 8.49 -4.62 8.03
CA CYS A 24 9.15 -5.88 7.69
C CYS A 24 10.44 -6.05 8.49
N TRP A 25 10.74 -7.30 8.87
CA TRP A 25 12.04 -7.69 9.43
C TRP A 25 12.70 -8.82 8.64
N ALA A 26 14.01 -8.69 8.46
CA ALA A 26 14.87 -9.75 7.95
C ALA A 26 15.26 -10.72 9.07
N PRO A 27 15.56 -11.99 8.74
CA PRO A 27 16.10 -12.93 9.73
C PRO A 27 17.36 -12.38 10.40
N GLY A 28 17.34 -12.27 11.73
CA GLY A 28 18.45 -11.75 12.52
C GLY A 28 18.53 -10.23 12.66
N ALA A 29 17.59 -9.49 12.05
CA ALA A 29 17.44 -8.07 12.33
C ALA A 29 16.99 -7.84 13.78
N ALA A 30 17.41 -6.72 14.37
CA ALA A 30 16.91 -6.31 15.67
C ALA A 30 15.42 -5.90 15.54
N PRO A 31 14.55 -6.32 16.47
CA PRO A 31 13.16 -5.84 16.51
C PRO A 31 13.09 -4.31 16.58
N THR A 32 12.13 -3.74 15.85
CA THR A 32 11.78 -2.30 15.83
C THR A 32 10.31 -2.12 16.22
N ASP A 33 9.70 -0.97 15.90
CA ASP A 33 8.29 -0.69 16.21
C ASP A 33 7.30 -1.63 15.49
N GLY A 34 7.72 -2.30 14.41
CA GLY A 34 6.92 -3.30 13.70
C GLY A 34 5.82 -2.72 12.82
N PHE A 35 4.97 -3.59 12.28
CA PHE A 35 3.82 -3.24 11.44
C PHE A 35 2.67 -2.64 12.23
N ASP A 36 2.45 -3.08 13.47
CA ASP A 36 1.30 -2.69 14.28
C ASP A 36 1.70 -2.20 15.68
N GLY A 37 0.73 -1.73 16.46
CA GLY A 37 0.96 -1.26 17.83
C GLY A 37 1.41 -2.33 18.83
N PHE A 38 1.57 -3.59 18.41
CA PHE A 38 2.10 -4.69 19.22
C PHE A 38 3.54 -5.06 18.86
N GLY A 39 4.18 -4.34 17.93
CA GLY A 39 5.54 -4.66 17.49
C GLY A 39 5.63 -5.88 16.60
N ARG A 40 4.53 -6.32 15.98
CA ARG A 40 4.56 -7.50 15.09
C ARG A 40 4.99 -7.08 13.70
N ALA A 41 5.83 -7.86 13.02
CA ALA A 41 6.35 -7.51 11.70
C ALA A 41 6.17 -8.63 10.67
N PHE A 42 6.01 -8.25 9.41
CA PHE A 42 6.09 -9.17 8.29
C PHE A 42 7.52 -9.69 8.13
N PRO A 43 7.72 -10.96 7.73
CA PRO A 43 9.04 -11.40 7.31
C PRO A 43 9.40 -10.78 5.96
N ALA A 44 10.47 -9.99 5.92
CA ALA A 44 10.98 -9.35 4.71
C ALA A 44 11.18 -10.34 3.54
N PRO A 45 11.68 -11.59 3.75
CA PRO A 45 11.76 -12.57 2.68
C PRO A 45 10.43 -12.90 1.99
N ALA A 46 9.30 -12.73 2.69
CA ALA A 46 7.99 -12.93 2.08
C ALA A 46 7.65 -11.83 1.06
N LEU A 47 8.17 -10.61 1.19
CA LEU A 47 7.92 -9.51 0.25
C LEU A 47 8.98 -9.39 -0.85
N LEU A 48 10.13 -10.07 -0.75
CA LEU A 48 11.19 -10.02 -1.77
C LEU A 48 10.67 -10.17 -3.23
N PRO A 49 9.73 -11.09 -3.55
CA PRO A 49 9.26 -11.24 -4.92
C PRO A 49 8.48 -10.05 -5.50
N CYS A 50 8.03 -9.11 -4.65
CA CYS A 50 7.32 -7.90 -5.06
C CYS A 50 8.03 -6.62 -4.59
N ALA A 51 9.27 -6.71 -4.09
CA ALA A 51 9.99 -5.57 -3.53
C ALA A 51 10.21 -4.45 -4.57
N ASP A 52 10.59 -4.80 -5.80
CA ASP A 52 10.81 -3.83 -6.88
C ASP A 52 9.50 -3.13 -7.30
N GLU A 53 8.41 -3.89 -7.38
CA GLU A 53 7.08 -3.36 -7.73
C GLU A 53 6.55 -2.39 -6.66
N LEU A 54 6.73 -2.75 -5.39
CA LEU A 54 6.41 -1.90 -4.24
C LEU A 54 7.45 -0.80 -4.01
N ARG A 55 8.53 -0.78 -4.80
CA ARG A 55 9.68 0.13 -4.65
C ARG A 55 10.22 0.15 -3.21
N LEU A 56 10.28 -1.00 -2.54
CA LEU A 56 10.78 -1.09 -1.16
C LEU A 56 12.23 -0.58 -1.08
N PRO A 57 12.65 0.01 0.05
CA PRO A 57 14.04 0.47 0.16
C PRO A 57 14.99 -0.73 0.10
N ALA A 58 16.21 -0.55 -0.39
CA ALA A 58 17.16 -1.65 -0.58
C ALA A 58 17.50 -2.42 0.72
N ASP A 59 17.37 -1.73 1.86
CA ASP A 59 17.61 -2.21 3.22
C ASP A 59 16.31 -2.48 4.00
N PHE A 60 15.18 -2.67 3.32
CA PHE A 60 13.94 -3.11 3.97
C PHE A 60 14.15 -4.43 4.74
N GLY A 61 13.52 -4.56 5.90
CA GLY A 61 13.82 -5.66 6.81
C GLY A 61 14.96 -5.39 7.80
N TRP A 62 15.80 -4.38 7.56
CA TRP A 62 16.94 -4.05 8.42
C TRP A 62 16.78 -2.71 9.17
N GLY A 63 15.53 -2.29 9.38
CA GLY A 63 15.17 -1.08 10.13
C GLY A 63 14.88 0.16 9.27
N ALA A 64 15.01 0.05 7.94
CA ALA A 64 14.52 1.09 7.05
C ALA A 64 12.99 1.13 7.04
N ALA A 65 12.42 2.34 7.03
CA ALA A 65 10.99 2.50 6.88
C ALA A 65 10.57 2.00 5.49
N ASP A 66 9.62 1.07 5.44
CA ASP A 66 9.26 0.30 4.24
C ASP A 66 7.77 0.44 3.86
N ASN A 67 6.96 1.05 4.73
CA ASN A 67 5.58 1.39 4.47
C ASN A 67 5.22 2.79 4.99
N VAL A 68 4.06 3.28 4.56
CA VAL A 68 3.45 4.52 5.04
C VAL A 68 2.32 4.17 5.99
N THR A 69 2.40 4.57 7.25
CA THR A 69 1.25 4.72 8.16
C THR A 69 0.50 5.98 7.74
N CYS A 70 -0.77 5.87 7.38
CA CYS A 70 -1.55 6.94 6.78
C CYS A 70 -1.90 8.05 7.79
N GLU A 71 -1.29 9.22 7.64
CA GLU A 71 -1.44 10.40 8.50
C GLU A 71 -1.85 11.64 7.70
N GLY A 72 -2.52 11.45 6.56
CA GLY A 72 -2.97 12.54 5.70
C GLY A 72 -1.91 13.11 4.77
N GLN A 73 -0.83 12.37 4.50
CA GLN A 73 0.28 12.78 3.64
C GLN A 73 -0.21 13.12 2.22
N ALA A 74 0.53 14.00 1.53
CA ALA A 74 0.23 14.41 0.16
C ALA A 74 1.34 13.95 -0.79
N LEU A 75 0.98 13.06 -1.70
CA LEU A 75 1.84 12.61 -2.79
C LEU A 75 1.72 13.55 -3.98
N THR A 76 2.83 13.80 -4.66
CA THR A 76 2.87 14.53 -5.93
C THR A 76 2.71 13.56 -7.10
N VAL A 77 2.00 13.99 -8.14
CA VAL A 77 1.91 13.28 -9.42
C VAL A 77 2.53 14.18 -10.48
N ASP A 78 3.36 13.61 -11.35
CA ASP A 78 4.05 14.36 -12.40
C ASP A 78 3.03 15.05 -13.31
N SER A 79 3.28 16.32 -13.64
CA SER A 79 2.34 17.17 -14.38
C SER A 79 2.05 16.69 -15.82
N GLY A 80 2.83 15.75 -16.35
CA GLY A 80 2.61 15.12 -17.65
C GLY A 80 1.82 13.80 -17.59
N THR A 81 1.33 13.40 -16.42
CA THR A 81 0.58 12.16 -16.25
C THR A 81 -0.80 12.28 -16.90
N PRO A 82 -1.21 11.34 -17.78
CA PRO A 82 -2.57 11.32 -18.31
C PRO A 82 -3.63 11.24 -17.22
N PRO A 83 -4.88 11.68 -17.48
CA PRO A 83 -5.98 11.50 -16.56
C PRO A 83 -6.11 10.03 -16.10
N ALA A 84 -6.33 9.82 -14.81
CA ALA A 84 -6.47 8.48 -14.24
C ALA A 84 -7.90 7.94 -14.42
N ILE A 85 -8.03 6.62 -14.53
CA ILE A 85 -9.31 5.89 -14.54
C ILE A 85 -9.47 4.96 -13.33
N ALA A 86 -8.38 4.63 -12.62
CA ALA A 86 -8.45 3.87 -11.39
C ALA A 86 -7.30 4.22 -10.44
N LEU A 87 -7.56 4.07 -9.14
CA LEU A 87 -6.56 4.07 -8.08
C LEU A 87 -6.34 2.61 -7.63
N HIS A 88 -5.08 2.20 -7.59
CA HIS A 88 -4.67 0.92 -7.02
C HIS A 88 -3.90 1.18 -5.73
N VAL A 89 -4.16 0.38 -4.71
CA VAL A 89 -3.40 0.43 -3.46
C VAL A 89 -3.06 -0.97 -2.99
N VAL A 90 -1.84 -1.13 -2.47
CA VAL A 90 -1.41 -2.31 -1.76
C VAL A 90 -1.09 -1.92 -0.33
N GLY A 91 -1.71 -2.61 0.61
CA GLY A 91 -1.58 -2.32 2.03
C GLY A 91 -2.39 -3.26 2.90
N ALA A 92 -2.48 -2.95 4.18
CA ALA A 92 -3.36 -3.64 5.11
C ALA A 92 -3.74 -2.73 6.28
N GLY A 93 -4.89 -3.01 6.88
CA GLY A 93 -5.28 -2.46 8.17
C GLY A 93 -4.66 -3.25 9.33
N THR A 94 -4.67 -2.68 10.54
CA THR A 94 -4.29 -3.35 11.80
C THR A 94 -5.45 -3.54 12.80
N GLN A 95 -6.63 -2.99 12.49
CA GLN A 95 -7.84 -3.07 13.32
C GLN A 95 -9.09 -3.45 12.51
N GLY A 96 -9.04 -4.57 11.81
CA GLY A 96 -10.15 -5.03 10.97
C GLY A 96 -10.16 -4.41 9.57
N VAL A 97 -11.27 -4.58 8.87
CA VAL A 97 -11.42 -4.09 7.49
C VAL A 97 -11.55 -2.57 7.51
N VAL A 98 -10.60 -1.88 6.90
CA VAL A 98 -10.60 -0.42 6.77
C VAL A 98 -11.34 0.02 5.51
N HIS A 99 -11.97 1.18 5.55
CA HIS A 99 -12.75 1.75 4.45
C HIS A 99 -12.45 3.25 4.37
N GLU A 100 -11.46 3.59 3.55
CA GLU A 100 -10.80 4.89 3.60
C GLU A 100 -10.97 5.68 2.32
N THR A 101 -11.03 7.01 2.47
CA THR A 101 -11.17 7.94 1.35
C THR A 101 -9.84 8.57 1.02
N PHE A 102 -9.42 8.40 -0.22
CA PHE A 102 -8.28 9.07 -0.83
C PHE A 102 -8.79 10.26 -1.63
N HIS A 103 -8.05 11.36 -1.61
CA HIS A 103 -8.46 12.57 -2.32
C HIS A 103 -7.50 12.86 -3.47
N LEU A 104 -7.97 12.65 -4.71
CA LEU A 104 -7.24 12.98 -5.92
C LEU A 104 -7.38 14.47 -6.18
N ARG A 105 -6.26 15.19 -6.25
CA ARG A 105 -6.22 16.62 -6.49
C ARG A 105 -6.04 16.92 -7.97
N SER A 106 -6.82 17.86 -8.48
CA SER A 106 -6.64 18.42 -9.83
C SER A 106 -5.82 19.72 -9.78
N GLY A 107 -5.28 20.12 -10.93
CA GLY A 107 -4.52 21.37 -11.06
C GLY A 107 -5.33 22.65 -10.81
N SER A 108 -6.67 22.59 -10.91
CA SER A 108 -7.55 23.74 -10.63
C SER A 108 -7.82 23.97 -9.14
N GLY A 109 -7.37 23.06 -8.26
CA GLY A 109 -7.63 23.09 -6.83
C GLY A 109 -8.85 22.27 -6.39
N ASP A 110 -9.71 21.87 -7.33
CA ASP A 110 -10.78 20.88 -7.06
C ASP A 110 -10.20 19.47 -6.92
N GLY A 111 -10.95 18.54 -6.33
CA GLY A 111 -10.53 17.15 -6.22
C GLY A 111 -11.68 16.15 -6.28
N THR A 112 -11.32 14.88 -6.44
CA THR A 112 -12.24 13.75 -6.45
C THR A 112 -11.90 12.80 -5.32
N ASP A 113 -12.90 12.52 -4.49
CA ASP A 113 -12.79 11.52 -3.45
C ASP A 113 -13.00 10.12 -4.05
N VAL A 114 -12.12 9.20 -3.70
CA VAL A 114 -12.22 7.80 -4.07
C VAL A 114 -12.08 6.94 -2.83
N THR A 115 -12.99 5.99 -2.66
CA THR A 115 -13.01 5.14 -1.48
C THR A 115 -12.42 3.78 -1.78
N VAL A 116 -11.56 3.31 -0.89
CA VAL A 116 -10.88 2.01 -0.98
C VAL A 116 -11.14 1.21 0.28
N ARG A 117 -11.39 -0.09 0.10
CA ARG A 117 -11.51 -1.05 1.19
C ARG A 117 -10.31 -1.98 1.21
N LEU A 118 -9.69 -2.17 2.37
CA LEU A 118 -8.60 -3.13 2.57
C LEU A 118 -8.86 -3.99 3.81
N GLY A 119 -8.42 -5.23 3.77
CA GLY A 119 -8.51 -6.11 4.93
C GLY A 119 -7.48 -5.77 5.99
N ASP A 120 -7.75 -6.23 7.20
CA ASP A 120 -6.72 -6.38 8.21
C ASP A 120 -5.69 -7.41 7.74
N PHE A 121 -4.42 -7.22 8.11
CA PHE A 121 -3.35 -8.15 7.79
C PHE A 121 -3.60 -9.59 8.27
N LEU A 122 -4.41 -9.81 9.32
CA LEU A 122 -4.81 -11.11 9.85
C LEU A 122 -6.13 -11.64 9.30
N THR A 123 -6.84 -10.87 8.47
CA THR A 123 -8.11 -11.31 7.86
C THR A 123 -7.87 -12.56 7.01
N ARG A 124 -8.66 -13.62 7.24
CA ARG A 124 -8.53 -14.91 6.52
C ARG A 124 -9.56 -15.09 5.39
N GLY A 125 -10.61 -14.28 5.38
CA GLY A 125 -11.72 -14.37 4.43
C GLY A 125 -11.65 -13.34 3.31
N GLU A 126 -12.67 -13.34 2.47
CA GLU A 126 -12.82 -12.34 1.41
C GLU A 126 -13.03 -10.94 2.00
N VAL A 127 -12.44 -9.96 1.34
CA VAL A 127 -12.67 -8.55 1.63
C VAL A 127 -13.30 -7.95 0.38
N PRO A 128 -14.57 -7.50 0.42
CA PRO A 128 -15.21 -6.92 -0.75
C PRO A 128 -14.38 -5.77 -1.34
N GLY A 129 -14.06 -5.85 -2.64
CA GLY A 129 -13.27 -4.84 -3.34
C GLY A 129 -11.74 -4.98 -3.19
N ALA A 130 -11.26 -6.00 -2.48
CA ALA A 130 -9.83 -6.28 -2.34
C ALA A 130 -9.52 -7.76 -2.52
N ARG A 131 -8.31 -8.04 -3.01
CA ARG A 131 -7.75 -9.39 -3.16
C ARG A 131 -6.48 -9.53 -2.36
N CYS A 132 -6.18 -10.74 -1.91
CA CYS A 132 -4.90 -11.03 -1.28
C CYS A 132 -3.78 -10.81 -2.30
N TYR A 133 -2.94 -9.81 -2.05
CA TYR A 133 -1.77 -9.48 -2.87
C TYR A 133 -0.60 -10.38 -2.51
N ARG A 134 -0.32 -10.49 -1.21
CA ARG A 134 0.75 -11.32 -0.70
C ARG A 134 0.37 -11.91 0.65
N GLN A 135 0.78 -13.14 0.90
CA GLN A 135 0.61 -13.80 2.19
C GLN A 135 1.97 -14.32 2.66
N ALA A 136 2.33 -14.07 3.91
CA ALA A 136 3.45 -14.73 4.56
C ALA A 136 2.98 -15.95 5.38
N ASP A 137 3.91 -16.87 5.63
CA ASP A 137 3.61 -18.08 6.42
C ASP A 137 3.64 -17.84 7.94
N PHE A 138 4.22 -16.73 8.39
CA PHE A 138 4.31 -16.33 9.79
C PHE A 138 4.39 -14.79 9.91
N LEU A 139 4.18 -14.27 11.12
CA LEU A 139 4.63 -12.94 11.57
C LEU A 139 5.79 -13.10 12.55
N TYR A 140 6.60 -12.07 12.70
CA TYR A 140 7.44 -11.94 13.89
C TYR A 140 6.64 -11.31 15.04
N ASP A 141 6.82 -11.84 16.25
CA ASP A 141 6.37 -11.19 17.49
C ASP A 141 7.33 -10.04 17.88
N ILE A 142 6.99 -9.27 18.91
CA ILE A 142 7.81 -8.14 19.41
C ILE A 142 9.25 -8.53 19.80
N ALA A 143 9.53 -9.81 20.04
CA ALA A 143 10.85 -10.32 20.38
C ALA A 143 11.62 -10.84 19.15
N GLY A 144 11.10 -10.66 17.92
CA GLY A 144 11.71 -11.16 16.69
C GLY A 144 11.53 -12.66 16.48
N ARG A 145 10.62 -13.32 17.20
CA ARG A 145 10.37 -14.75 17.07
C ARG A 145 9.24 -15.01 16.08
N PRO A 146 9.37 -15.99 15.17
CA PRO A 146 8.31 -16.29 14.23
C PRO A 146 7.10 -16.92 14.94
N GLU A 147 5.90 -16.51 14.54
CA GLU A 147 4.59 -17.02 14.96
C GLU A 147 3.90 -17.76 13.79
N PRO A 148 4.15 -19.08 13.60
CA PRO A 148 3.71 -19.81 12.39
C PRO A 148 2.19 -20.00 12.26
N SER A 149 1.44 -19.82 13.35
CA SER A 149 -0.02 -19.91 13.36
C SER A 149 -0.68 -18.65 12.76
N VAL A 150 0.09 -17.60 12.52
CA VAL A 150 -0.38 -16.29 12.07
C VAL A 150 0.13 -16.01 10.66
N LYS A 151 -0.77 -16.08 9.68
CA LYS A 151 -0.45 -15.90 8.25
C LYS A 151 -0.90 -14.52 7.78
N PRO A 152 -0.02 -13.50 7.84
CA PRO A 152 -0.41 -12.14 7.54
C PRO A 152 -0.54 -11.93 6.03
N ARG A 153 -1.34 -10.94 5.65
CA ARG A 153 -1.68 -10.62 4.26
C ARG A 153 -1.50 -9.15 3.98
N LEU A 154 -0.99 -8.85 2.80
CA LEU A 154 -1.22 -7.59 2.12
C LEU A 154 -2.39 -7.74 1.16
N TRP A 155 -3.17 -6.70 1.05
CA TRP A 155 -4.35 -6.62 0.20
C TRP A 155 -4.09 -5.65 -0.95
N HIS A 156 -4.54 -6.00 -2.14
CA HIS A 156 -4.59 -5.12 -3.29
C HIS A 156 -6.07 -4.75 -3.52
N ALA A 157 -6.37 -3.46 -3.52
CA ALA A 157 -7.68 -2.94 -3.86
C ALA A 157 -7.58 -2.00 -5.06
N VAL A 158 -8.64 -2.01 -5.88
CA VAL A 158 -8.78 -1.17 -7.06
C VAL A 158 -10.07 -0.37 -6.94
N ALA A 159 -9.97 0.95 -7.01
CA ALA A 159 -11.11 1.83 -7.04
C ALA A 159 -11.19 2.52 -8.41
N VAL A 160 -12.23 2.15 -9.18
CA VAL A 160 -12.49 2.71 -10.50
C VAL A 160 -13.13 4.08 -10.36
N LEU A 161 -12.60 5.05 -11.10
CA LEU A 161 -13.11 6.42 -11.12
C LEU A 161 -14.29 6.51 -12.09
N HIS A 162 -15.32 7.28 -11.73
CA HIS A 162 -16.52 7.43 -12.55
C HIS A 162 -16.26 8.08 -13.92
N ARG A 163 -15.14 8.79 -14.07
CA ARG A 163 -14.67 9.42 -15.30
C ARG A 163 -13.14 9.57 -15.25
N PRO A 164 -12.46 9.70 -16.40
CA PRO A 164 -11.07 10.14 -16.45
C PRO A 164 -10.86 11.40 -15.62
N THR A 165 -9.91 11.35 -14.68
CA THR A 165 -9.70 12.39 -13.67
C THR A 165 -8.26 12.90 -13.76
N PRO A 166 -8.04 14.16 -14.16
CA PRO A 166 -6.72 14.80 -14.06
C PRO A 166 -6.25 14.77 -12.60
N CYS A 167 -5.04 14.28 -12.38
CA CYS A 167 -4.49 14.10 -11.05
C CYS A 167 -3.08 14.69 -11.00
N VAL A 168 -2.89 15.74 -10.20
CA VAL A 168 -1.58 16.36 -9.94
C VAL A 168 -1.06 16.03 -8.53
N GLY A 169 -1.88 15.35 -7.73
CA GLY A 169 -1.51 14.90 -6.40
C GLY A 169 -2.55 13.98 -5.79
N LEU A 170 -2.13 13.19 -4.82
CA LEU A 170 -3.00 12.30 -4.06
C LEU A 170 -2.82 12.58 -2.58
N ARG A 171 -3.89 12.90 -1.86
CA ARG A 171 -3.86 12.95 -0.41
C ARG A 171 -4.31 11.60 0.15
N LEU A 172 -3.44 11.01 0.96
CA LEU A 172 -3.72 9.78 1.70
C LEU A 172 -4.75 10.06 2.82
N PRO A 173 -5.51 9.05 3.27
CA PRO A 173 -6.38 9.20 4.43
C PRO A 173 -5.58 9.52 5.69
N PHE A 174 -6.26 10.05 6.71
CA PHE A 174 -5.74 10.12 8.07
C PHE A 174 -6.32 8.94 8.84
N ASN A 175 -5.61 7.81 8.83
CA ASN A 175 -5.95 6.62 9.59
C ASN A 175 -4.65 5.88 9.97
N PRO A 176 -4.19 5.99 11.24
CA PRO A 176 -2.96 5.36 11.68
C PRO A 176 -3.02 3.82 11.70
N ASP A 177 -4.21 3.22 11.57
CA ASP A 177 -4.36 1.77 11.43
C ASP A 177 -4.24 1.29 9.98
N LEU A 178 -4.13 2.20 9.00
CA LEU A 178 -3.90 1.86 7.60
C LEU A 178 -2.44 2.05 7.21
N HIS A 179 -1.85 0.97 6.70
CA HIS A 179 -0.48 0.93 6.23
C HIS A 179 -0.43 0.62 4.74
N LEU A 180 0.21 1.50 3.95
CA LEU A 180 0.37 1.36 2.51
C LEU A 180 1.81 1.00 2.14
N PHE A 181 1.96 0.01 1.28
CA PHE A 181 3.24 -0.40 0.69
C PHE A 181 3.40 0.11 -0.74
N GLY A 182 2.29 0.30 -1.46
CA GLY A 182 2.31 0.79 -2.83
C GLY A 182 1.01 1.46 -3.22
N VAL A 183 1.12 2.43 -4.13
CA VAL A 183 -0.01 3.16 -4.72
C VAL A 183 0.26 3.39 -6.20
N TRP A 184 -0.73 3.15 -7.05
CA TRP A 184 -0.63 3.36 -8.50
C TRP A 184 -1.87 4.06 -9.03
N LEU A 185 -1.68 4.81 -10.12
CA LEU A 185 -2.77 5.34 -10.95
C LEU A 185 -2.78 4.58 -12.27
N SER A 186 -3.94 4.06 -12.66
CA SER A 186 -4.15 3.57 -14.03
C SER A 186 -4.51 4.77 -14.91
N PRO A 187 -3.69 5.14 -15.91
CA PRO A 187 -4.02 6.22 -16.85
C PRO A 187 -5.07 5.78 -17.87
N VAL A 188 -5.69 6.76 -18.56
CA VAL A 188 -6.36 6.51 -19.84
C VAL A 188 -5.28 6.18 -20.88
N ASP A 189 -5.38 5.01 -21.51
CA ASP A 189 -4.56 4.67 -22.67
C ASP A 189 -4.86 5.66 -23.83
N ASP A 190 -3.81 6.14 -24.50
CA ASP A 190 -3.91 7.05 -25.66
C ASP A 190 -4.54 8.44 -25.41
N TRP A 191 -4.43 9.00 -24.19
CA TRP A 191 -4.81 10.39 -23.95
C TRP A 191 -3.98 11.35 -24.81
N LYS A 192 -4.66 12.04 -25.73
CA LYS A 192 -4.14 13.24 -26.38
C LYS A 192 -4.75 14.43 -25.65
N GLU A 193 -3.92 15.34 -25.15
CA GLU A 193 -4.41 16.64 -24.73
C GLU A 193 -5.24 17.23 -25.90
N GLY A 194 -6.49 17.58 -25.60
CA GLY A 194 -7.33 18.28 -26.58
C GLY A 194 -6.65 19.58 -27.03
N PRO A 195 -6.97 20.08 -28.24
CA PRO A 195 -6.34 21.27 -28.79
C PRO A 195 -6.51 22.52 -27.91
#